data_AF-A0A3C0VHP5-F1
#
_entry.id   AF-A0A3C0VHP5-F1
#
_cell.length_a   1.000
_cell.length_b   1.000
_cell.length_c   1.000
_cell.angle_alpha   90.00
_cell.angle_beta   90.00
_cell.angle_gamma   90.00
#
_symmetry.space_group_name_H-M   'P 1'
#
loop_
_entity.id
_entity.type
_entity.pdbx_description
1 polymer ?
#
loop_
_entity_poly.entity_id
_entity_poly.type
_entity_poly.pdbx_seq_one_letter_code
_entity_poly.pdbx_strand_id
1 'polypeptide(L)'
;MRVEGKRLPKGATDWKRVDALSDGDIARAAKGDPAARPLTKKERARMKRVPLAKQVRRRFGLTQEQFAQAFGLSLATIRDWEQGRSKPDQSSRTLLFLIQTIPQQVSTVLRERRRRIVSA
;
A
#
# COMPACT_ATOMS: atom_id res chain seq x y z
N MET A 1 12.90 -0.42 -6.54
CA MET A 1 13.52 -1.44 -5.67
C MET A 1 12.59 -2.63 -5.55
N ARG A 2 12.95 -3.75 -6.17
CA ARG A 2 12.28 -5.05 -5.96
C ARG A 2 12.71 -5.51 -4.56
N VAL A 3 11.78 -5.67 -3.64
CA VAL A 3 12.10 -6.21 -2.30
C VAL A 3 12.60 -7.63 -2.53
N GLU A 4 13.88 -7.88 -2.26
CA GLU A 4 14.41 -9.23 -2.17
C GLU A 4 13.69 -9.92 -1.02
N GLY A 5 12.66 -10.71 -1.36
CA GLY A 5 11.98 -11.54 -0.38
C GLY A 5 13.00 -12.51 0.19
N LYS A 6 13.13 -12.54 1.52
CA LYS A 6 13.86 -13.60 2.23
C LYS A 6 13.50 -14.94 1.59
N ARG A 7 14.50 -15.69 1.11
CA ARG A 7 14.31 -17.09 0.69
C ARG A 7 13.69 -17.81 1.89
N LEU A 8 12.42 -18.21 1.74
CA LEU A 8 11.77 -19.06 2.73
C LEU A 8 12.59 -20.36 2.84
N PRO A 9 12.74 -20.94 4.05
CA PRO A 9 13.42 -22.22 4.20
C PRO A 9 12.77 -23.22 3.25
N LYS A 10 13.57 -24.06 2.59
CA LYS A 10 13.05 -25.14 1.73
C LYS A 10 12.31 -26.13 2.63
N GLY A 11 11.02 -25.90 2.86
CA GLY A 11 10.14 -26.87 3.46
C GLY A 11 10.00 -28.08 2.52
N ALA A 12 9.49 -29.19 3.06
CA ALA A 12 9.08 -30.38 2.29
C ALA A 12 7.87 -30.11 1.37
N THR A 13 7.76 -28.89 0.84
CA THR A 13 6.68 -28.46 -0.04
C THR A 13 6.97 -28.98 -1.43
N ASP A 14 6.11 -29.84 -1.94
CA ASP A 14 6.12 -30.26 -3.33
C ASP A 14 5.61 -29.13 -4.24
N TRP A 15 6.54 -28.29 -4.70
CA TRP A 15 6.25 -27.16 -5.57
C TRP A 15 5.71 -27.59 -6.93
N LYS A 16 6.11 -28.75 -7.45
CA LYS A 16 5.56 -29.27 -8.72
C LYS A 16 4.07 -29.57 -8.59
N ARG A 17 3.66 -30.15 -7.45
CA ARG A 17 2.24 -30.37 -7.13
C ARG A 17 1.48 -29.06 -7.00
N VAL A 18 2.04 -28.06 -6.31
CA VAL A 18 1.39 -26.75 -6.11
C VAL A 18 1.18 -26.03 -7.45
N ASP A 19 2.20 -25.99 -8.30
CA ASP A 19 2.13 -25.32 -9.61
C ASP A 19 1.16 -26.02 -10.58
N ALA A 20 0.88 -27.31 -10.37
CA ALA A 20 -0.08 -28.07 -11.17
C ALA A 20 -1.54 -27.92 -10.70
N LEU A 21 -1.81 -27.26 -9.57
CA LEU A 21 -3.17 -27.07 -9.07
C LEU A 21 -3.96 -26.11 -9.96
N SER A 22 -5.17 -26.52 -10.35
CA SER A 22 -6.11 -25.60 -11.01
C SER A 22 -6.74 -24.63 -10.01
N ASP A 23 -7.26 -23.50 -10.50
CA ASP A 23 -8.06 -22.57 -9.69
C ASP A 23 -9.25 -23.29 -9.00
N GLY A 24 -9.82 -24.30 -9.65
CA GLY A 24 -10.88 -25.13 -9.10
C GLY A 24 -10.44 -26.00 -7.94
N ASP A 25 -9.24 -26.61 -8.03
CA ASP A 25 -8.63 -27.38 -6.94
C ASP A 25 -8.35 -26.49 -5.72
N ILE A 26 -7.75 -25.31 -5.97
CA ILE A 26 -7.44 -24.32 -4.94
C ILE A 26 -8.72 -23.87 -4.24
N ALA A 27 -9.77 -23.56 -5.00
CA ALA A 27 -11.05 -23.13 -4.44
C ALA A 27 -11.73 -24.23 -3.60
N ARG A 28 -11.65 -25.50 -4.01
CA ARG A 28 -12.16 -26.63 -3.21
C ARG A 28 -11.39 -26.79 -1.91
N ALA A 29 -10.05 -26.80 -1.98
CA ALA A 29 -9.20 -26.90 -0.81
C ALA A 29 -9.46 -25.75 0.18
N ALA A 30 -9.50 -24.52 -0.32
CA ALA A 30 -9.79 -23.34 0.51
C ALA A 30 -11.18 -23.42 1.17
N LYS A 31 -12.22 -23.91 0.49
CA LYS A 31 -13.55 -24.10 1.09
C LYS A 31 -13.57 -25.14 2.20
N GLY A 32 -12.73 -26.18 2.10
CA GLY A 32 -12.64 -27.26 3.08
C GLY A 32 -11.77 -26.93 4.30
N ASP A 33 -10.92 -25.90 4.23
CA ASP A 33 -10.05 -25.45 5.32
C ASP A 33 -10.74 -24.37 6.17
N PRO A 34 -11.10 -24.64 7.43
CA PRO A 34 -11.73 -23.65 8.32
C PRO A 34 -10.88 -22.40 8.57
N ALA A 35 -9.54 -22.50 8.51
CA ALA A 35 -8.62 -21.39 8.75
C ALA A 35 -8.32 -20.56 7.48
N ALA A 36 -8.56 -21.12 6.28
CA ALA A 36 -8.27 -20.47 4.99
C ALA A 36 -9.49 -20.26 4.09
N ARG A 37 -10.71 -20.42 4.64
CA ARG A 37 -11.97 -20.26 3.91
C ARG A 37 -12.08 -18.88 3.21
N PRO A 38 -12.54 -18.83 1.94
CA PRO A 38 -12.89 -17.57 1.30
C PRO A 38 -14.00 -16.82 2.04
N LEU A 39 -13.79 -15.51 2.21
CA LEU A 39 -14.75 -14.63 2.86
C LEU A 39 -16.09 -14.60 2.11
N THR A 40 -17.17 -14.68 2.87
CA THR A 40 -18.52 -14.39 2.38
C THR A 40 -18.66 -12.91 1.99
N LYS A 41 -19.71 -12.59 1.22
CA LYS A 41 -20.03 -11.19 0.85
C LYS A 41 -20.22 -10.30 2.11
N LYS A 42 -20.89 -10.83 3.14
CA LYS A 42 -21.14 -10.12 4.42
C LYS A 42 -19.85 -9.88 5.19
N GLU A 43 -18.96 -10.86 5.26
CA GLU A 43 -17.65 -10.69 5.92
C GLU A 43 -16.78 -9.69 5.18
N ARG A 44 -16.73 -9.77 3.85
CA ARG A 44 -16.01 -8.82 3.01
C ARG A 44 -16.51 -7.40 3.20
N ALA A 45 -17.83 -7.20 3.31
CA ALA A 45 -18.43 -5.89 3.53
C ALA A 45 -18.02 -5.26 4.88
N ARG A 46 -17.70 -6.08 5.89
CA ARG A 46 -17.23 -5.61 7.21
C ARG A 46 -15.74 -5.29 7.24
N MET A 47 -14.99 -5.56 6.18
CA MET A 47 -13.55 -5.30 6.15
C MET A 47 -13.25 -3.81 6.14
N LYS A 48 -12.25 -3.42 6.95
CA LYS A 48 -11.70 -2.07 6.88
C LYS A 48 -10.98 -1.88 5.55
N ARG A 49 -11.36 -0.83 4.82
CA ARG A 49 -10.65 -0.43 3.61
C ARG A 49 -9.23 -0.01 3.95
N VAL A 50 -8.29 -0.32 3.06
CA VAL A 50 -6.91 0.19 3.17
C VAL A 50 -6.95 1.73 3.13
N PRO A 51 -6.28 2.44 4.05
CA PRO A 51 -6.29 3.90 4.03
C PRO A 51 -5.75 4.48 2.73
N LEU A 52 -6.37 5.57 2.25
CA LEU A 52 -6.05 6.20 0.96
C LEU A 52 -4.54 6.51 0.83
N ALA A 53 -3.95 7.15 1.84
CA ALA A 53 -2.52 7.50 1.85
C ALA A 53 -1.61 6.27 1.60
N LYS A 54 -1.95 5.12 2.21
CA LYS A 54 -1.22 3.85 2.04
C LYS A 54 -1.36 3.30 0.63
N GLN A 55 -2.55 3.41 0.04
CA GLN A 55 -2.78 3.00 -1.35
C GLN A 55 -1.96 3.85 -2.32
N VAL A 56 -1.99 5.18 -2.15
CA VAL A 56 -1.22 6.12 -2.97
C VAL A 56 0.27 5.83 -2.87
N ARG A 57 0.82 5.75 -1.66
CA ARG A 57 2.25 5.49 -1.45
C ARG A 57 2.71 4.18 -2.08
N ARG A 58 1.95 3.10 -1.88
CA ARG A 58 2.33 1.76 -2.37
C ARG A 58 2.40 1.67 -3.88
N ARG A 59 1.64 2.49 -4.63
CA ARG A 59 1.76 2.57 -6.09
C ARG A 59 3.16 2.97 -6.56
N PHE A 60 3.89 3.73 -5.74
CA PHE A 60 5.24 4.21 -6.06
C PHE A 60 6.36 3.34 -5.46
N GLY A 61 6.02 2.32 -4.67
CA GLY A 61 7.02 1.47 -4.00
C GLY A 61 7.90 2.21 -2.98
N LEU A 62 7.45 3.36 -2.47
CA LEU A 62 8.21 4.19 -1.53
C LEU A 62 7.98 3.79 -0.07
N THR A 63 8.98 3.98 0.78
CA THR A 63 8.82 3.93 2.25
C THR A 63 7.96 5.11 2.74
N GLN A 64 7.49 5.06 3.99
CA GLN A 64 6.70 6.16 4.57
C GLN A 64 7.53 7.46 4.60
N GLU A 65 8.80 7.35 4.97
CA GLU A 65 9.78 8.42 5.04
C GLU A 65 10.03 9.04 3.65
N GLN A 66 10.27 8.20 2.63
CA GLN A 66 10.47 8.66 1.25
C GLN A 66 9.23 9.37 0.70
N PHE A 67 8.03 8.85 0.98
CA PHE A 67 6.78 9.47 0.53
C PHE A 67 6.53 10.82 1.21
N ALA A 68 6.75 10.88 2.53
CA ALA A 68 6.65 12.11 3.30
C ALA A 68 7.60 13.19 2.75
N GLN A 69 8.87 12.83 2.53
CA GLN A 69 9.87 13.71 1.97
C GLN A 69 9.53 14.17 0.54
N ALA A 70 9.14 13.25 -0.34
CA ALA A 70 8.83 13.57 -1.72
C ALA A 70 7.72 14.62 -1.84
N PHE A 71 6.66 14.49 -1.03
CA PHE A 71 5.45 15.30 -1.13
C PHE A 71 5.26 16.33 0.00
N GLY A 72 6.33 16.61 0.77
CA GLY A 72 6.32 17.69 1.75
C GLY A 72 5.32 17.47 2.90
N LEU A 73 5.09 16.22 3.27
CA LEU A 73 4.25 15.82 4.39
C LEU A 73 5.14 15.41 5.57
N SER A 74 4.62 15.53 6.80
CA SER A 74 5.34 14.99 7.95
C SER A 74 5.23 13.47 7.99
N LEU A 75 6.28 12.80 8.45
CA LEU A 75 6.25 11.34 8.66
C LEU A 75 5.17 10.92 9.66
N ALA A 76 4.95 11.73 10.71
CA ALA A 76 3.91 11.50 11.70
C ALA A 76 2.51 11.49 11.04
N THR A 77 2.22 12.49 10.19
CA THR A 77 0.96 12.58 9.44
C THR A 77 0.72 11.34 8.57
N ILE A 78 1.75 10.89 7.84
CA ILE A 78 1.65 9.65 7.03
C ILE A 78 1.37 8.45 7.91
N ARG A 79 2.07 8.30 9.04
CA ARG A 79 1.84 7.18 9.98
C ARG A 79 0.42 7.20 10.53
N ASP A 80 -0.09 8.37 10.92
CA ASP A 80 -1.44 8.50 11.47
C ASP A 80 -2.52 8.15 10.44
N TRP A 81 -2.37 8.63 9.20
CA TRP A 81 -3.30 8.30 8.12
C TRP A 81 -3.24 6.82 7.74
N GLU A 82 -2.04 6.23 7.65
CA GLU A 82 -1.88 4.83 7.23
C GLU A 82 -2.25 3.80 8.28
N GLN A 83 -2.20 4.18 9.55
CA GLN A 83 -2.64 3.37 10.68
C GLN A 83 -4.09 3.65 11.05
N GLY A 84 -4.70 4.70 10.49
CA GLY A 84 -6.08 5.08 10.72
C GLY A 84 -6.32 5.79 12.06
N ARG A 85 -5.27 6.35 12.67
CA ARG A 85 -5.39 7.22 13.87
C ARG A 85 -6.06 8.55 13.55
N SER A 86 -5.87 9.04 12.33
CA SER A 86 -6.58 10.20 11.80
C SER A 86 -6.92 9.98 10.32
N LYS A 87 -7.74 10.86 9.75
CA LYS A 87 -8.10 10.85 8.33
C LYS A 87 -7.54 12.11 7.66
N PRO A 88 -7.13 12.02 6.39
CA PRO A 88 -6.80 13.21 5.62
C PRO A 88 -8.06 14.09 5.49
N ASP A 89 -7.90 15.38 5.78
CA ASP A 89 -8.91 16.41 5.53
C ASP A 89 -9.12 16.63 4.03
N GLN A 90 -10.02 17.55 3.67
CA GLN A 90 -10.37 17.76 2.26
C GLN A 90 -9.15 18.20 1.43
N SER A 91 -8.35 19.13 1.92
CA SER A 91 -7.15 19.62 1.24
C SER A 91 -6.10 18.51 1.05
N SER A 92 -5.90 17.68 2.07
CA SER A 92 -4.98 16.55 2.01
C SER A 92 -5.47 15.48 1.03
N ARG A 93 -6.78 15.25 0.93
CA ARG A 93 -7.35 14.35 -0.08
C ARG A 93 -7.12 14.86 -1.49
N THR A 94 -7.30 16.17 -1.71
CA THR A 94 -6.98 16.81 -2.99
C THR A 94 -5.50 16.65 -3.32
N LEU A 95 -4.59 16.86 -2.37
CA LEU A 95 -3.17 16.62 -2.57
C LEU A 95 -2.90 15.14 -2.93
N LEU A 96 -3.47 14.19 -2.19
CA LEU A 96 -3.32 12.75 -2.48
C LEU A 96 -3.89 12.37 -3.85
N PHE A 97 -4.92 13.05 -4.32
CA PHE A 97 -5.45 12.90 -5.68
C PHE A 97 -4.45 13.44 -6.71
N LEU A 98 -3.95 14.67 -6.54
CA LEU A 98 -2.95 15.26 -7.43
C LEU A 98 -1.67 14.41 -7.49
N ILE A 99 -1.21 13.86 -6.37
CA ILE A 99 -0.07 12.94 -6.33
C ILE A 99 -0.31 11.69 -7.19
N GLN A 100 -1.54 11.15 -7.20
CA GLN A 100 -1.86 9.99 -8.03
C GLN A 100 -1.90 10.34 -9.52
N THR A 101 -2.36 11.54 -9.86
CA THR A 101 -2.62 11.95 -11.25
C THR A 101 -1.39 12.56 -11.92
N ILE A 102 -0.65 13.42 -11.20
CA ILE A 102 0.48 14.21 -11.71
C ILE A 102 1.69 14.22 -10.74
N PRO A 103 2.23 13.04 -10.37
CA PRO A 103 3.25 12.92 -9.32
C PRO A 103 4.54 13.71 -9.58
N GLN A 104 4.99 13.77 -10.84
CA GLN A 104 6.23 14.45 -11.21
C GLN A 104 6.10 15.97 -11.09
N GLN A 105 4.96 16.53 -11.49
CA GLN A 105 4.66 17.95 -11.39
C GLN A 105 4.54 18.37 -9.92
N VAL A 106 3.77 17.63 -9.12
CA VAL A 106 3.62 17.91 -7.68
C VAL A 106 4.98 17.87 -6.97
N SER A 107 5.75 16.80 -7.17
CA SER A 107 7.06 16.66 -6.51
C SER A 107 8.05 17.76 -6.95
N THR A 108 8.03 18.17 -8.23
CA THR A 108 8.86 19.27 -8.74
C THR A 108 8.49 20.60 -8.09
N VAL A 109 7.20 20.98 -8.10
CA VAL A 109 6.72 22.22 -7.47
C VAL A 109 7.06 22.27 -5.98
N LEU A 110 6.88 21.16 -5.26
CA LEU A 110 7.20 21.09 -3.83
C LEU A 110 8.70 21.15 -3.55
N ARG A 111 9.53 20.60 -4.44
CA ARG A 111 10.99 20.71 -4.36
C ARG A 111 11.45 22.16 -4.58
N GLU A 112 10.88 22.85 -5.57
CA GLU A 112 11.16 24.27 -5.82
C GLU A 112 10.73 25.16 -4.66
N ARG A 113 9.53 24.93 -4.11
CA ARG A 113 9.05 25.62 -2.91
C ARG A 113 10.04 25.49 -1.75
N ARG A 114 10.55 24.27 -1.49
CA ARG A 114 11.56 24.04 -0.43
C ARG A 114 12.85 24.81 -0.68
N ARG A 115 13.34 24.86 -1.93
CA ARG A 115 14.56 25.61 -2.28
C ARG A 115 14.40 27.09 -1.97
N ARG A 116 13.25 27.69 -2.34
CA ARG A 116 12.96 29.12 -2.10
C ARG A 116 12.90 29.49 -0.63
N ILE A 117 12.39 28.60 0.22
CA ILE A 117 12.28 28.83 1.67
C ILE A 117 13.66 28.80 2.35
N VAL A 118 14.59 27.97 1.87
CA VAL A 118 15.94 27.85 2.45
C VAL A 118 16.87 28.97 1.99
N SER A 119 16.59 29.60 0.85
CA SER A 119 17.38 30.70 0.28
C SER A 119 16.92 32.10 0.73
N ALA A 120 15.90 32.20 1.57
CA ALA A 120 15.36 33.44 2.12
C ALA A 120 15.73 33.53 3.61
#